data_AF-A0A506URU5-F1
#
_entry.id   AF-A0A506URU5-F1
#
_cell.length_a   1.000
_cell.length_b   1.000
_cell.length_c   1.000
_cell.angle_alpha   90.00
_cell.angle_beta   90.00
_cell.angle_gamma   90.00
#
_symmetry.space_group_name_H-M   'P 1'
#
loop_
_entity.id
_entity.type
_entity.pdbx_description
1 polymer ?
#
loop_
_entity_poly.entity_id
_entity_poly.type
_entity_poly.pdbx_seq_one_letter_code
_entity_poly.pdbx_strand_id
1 'polypeptide(L)'
;MSLPRYPVEKLCARQTGQSSSPPNAVPYNACIANNQEAYDTLKAGWAQKDSDARVACIRQTAAAANPGYDTLAQCLDAVEETKREAP
;
A
#
# COMPACT_ATOMS: atom_id res chain seq x y z
N MET A 1 -7.44 -6.58 14.25
CA MET A 1 -6.32 -5.64 13.94
C MET A 1 -6.84 -4.58 12.98
N SER A 2 -6.56 -3.30 13.20
CA SER A 2 -7.01 -2.22 12.31
C SER A 2 -6.08 -2.05 11.11
N LEU A 3 -6.59 -1.46 10.03
CA LEU A 3 -5.76 -1.05 8.89
C LEU A 3 -4.72 -0.01 9.38
N PRO A 4 -3.42 -0.17 9.07
CA PRO A 4 -2.38 0.78 9.49
C PRO A 4 -2.52 2.11 8.76
N ARG A 5 -1.95 3.17 9.35
CA ARG A 5 -1.85 4.49 8.68
C ARG A 5 -0.48 4.63 8.04
N TYR A 6 -0.45 4.97 6.75
CA TYR A 6 0.79 5.25 6.02
C TYR A 6 0.91 6.72 5.63
N PRO A 7 2.12 7.30 5.67
CA PRO A 7 2.37 8.69 5.28
C PRO A 7 2.47 8.83 3.75
N VAL A 8 1.35 8.58 3.06
CA VAL A 8 1.27 8.52 1.58
C VAL A 8 1.82 9.76 0.89
N GLU A 9 1.58 10.96 1.42
CA GLU A 9 2.12 12.19 0.83
C GLU A 9 3.66 12.21 0.85
N LYS A 10 4.27 11.80 1.97
CA LYS A 10 5.74 11.72 2.10
C LYS A 10 6.31 10.64 1.18
N LEU A 11 5.61 9.51 1.08
CA LEU A 11 5.94 8.43 0.14
C LEU A 11 5.96 8.95 -1.30
N CYS A 12 4.87 9.56 -1.75
CA CYS A 12 4.72 10.03 -3.11
C CYS A 12 5.67 11.19 -3.43
N ALA A 13 5.91 12.10 -2.48
CA ALA A 13 6.90 13.16 -2.64
C ALA A 13 8.31 12.58 -2.86
N ARG A 14 8.69 11.58 -2.06
CA ARG A 14 9.98 10.89 -2.18
C ARG A 14 10.11 10.11 -3.50
N GLN A 15 9.10 9.34 -3.89
CA GLN A 15 9.14 8.53 -5.11
C GLN A 15 9.24 9.38 -6.39
N THR A 16 8.59 10.54 -6.39
CA THR A 16 8.55 11.42 -7.56
C THR A 16 9.66 12.46 -7.59
N GLY A 17 10.56 12.42 -6.59
CA GLY A 17 11.64 13.39 -6.47
C GLY A 17 11.14 14.82 -6.26
N GLN A 18 9.90 15.00 -5.76
CA GLN A 18 9.35 16.31 -5.42
C GLN A 18 10.11 16.90 -4.23
N SER A 19 11.20 17.58 -4.57
CA SER A 19 12.05 18.32 -3.63
C SER A 19 11.79 19.82 -3.71
N SER A 20 11.19 20.29 -4.81
CA SER A 20 11.08 21.72 -5.15
C SER A 20 10.05 21.98 -6.24
N SER A 21 9.36 23.12 -6.14
CA SER A 21 8.35 23.60 -7.09
C SER A 21 8.91 24.04 -8.46
N PRO A 22 8.11 23.95 -9.55
CA PRO A 22 6.78 23.36 -9.57
C PRO A 22 6.91 21.84 -9.64
N PRO A 23 6.11 21.10 -8.86
CA PRO A 23 6.11 19.66 -8.94
C PRO A 23 5.77 19.20 -10.36
N ASN A 24 6.41 18.12 -10.83
CA ASN A 24 5.78 17.25 -11.82
C ASN A 24 4.51 16.69 -11.14
N ALA A 25 3.40 17.43 -11.27
CA ALA A 25 2.17 17.16 -10.55
C ALA A 25 1.57 15.80 -10.97
N VAL A 26 1.79 15.40 -12.23
CA VAL A 26 1.23 14.16 -12.79
C VAL A 26 1.68 12.91 -12.04
N PRO A 27 2.99 12.58 -11.91
CA PRO A 27 3.42 11.36 -11.22
C PRO A 27 3.07 11.36 -9.72
N TYR A 28 3.06 12.52 -9.06
CA TYR A 28 2.67 12.60 -7.66
C TYR A 28 1.19 12.37 -7.48
N ASN A 29 0.35 13.06 -8.27
CA ASN A 29 -1.09 12.87 -8.23
C ASN A 29 -1.47 11.43 -8.57
N ALA A 30 -0.77 10.79 -9.52
CA ALA A 30 -0.95 9.38 -9.81
C ALA A 30 -0.60 8.49 -8.60
N CYS A 31 0.53 8.75 -7.92
CA CYS A 31 0.90 8.02 -6.72
C CYS A 31 -0.13 8.17 -5.58
N ILE A 32 -0.65 9.39 -5.38
CA ILE A 32 -1.72 9.67 -4.41
C ILE A 32 -2.99 8.88 -4.80
N ALA A 33 -3.41 8.96 -6.06
CA ALA A 33 -4.60 8.28 -6.56
C ALA A 33 -4.51 6.76 -6.37
N ASN A 34 -3.39 6.15 -6.73
CA ASN A 34 -3.16 4.71 -6.56
C ASN A 34 -3.24 4.28 -5.09
N ASN A 35 -2.63 5.07 -4.19
CA ASN A 35 -2.70 4.78 -2.76
C ASN A 35 -4.11 4.98 -2.18
N GLN A 36 -4.87 5.95 -2.69
CA GLN A 36 -6.25 6.17 -2.28
C GLN A 36 -7.14 5.01 -2.72
N GLU A 37 -7.04 4.57 -3.96
CA GLU A 37 -7.76 3.41 -4.48
C GLU A 37 -7.44 2.13 -3.69
N ALA A 38 -6.16 1.89 -3.41
CA ALA A 38 -5.72 0.77 -2.60
C ALA A 38 -6.26 0.86 -1.16
N TYR A 39 -6.25 2.05 -0.55
CA TYR A 39 -6.82 2.27 0.77
C TYR A 39 -8.32 1.96 0.81
N ASP A 40 -9.09 2.46 -0.16
CA ASP A 40 -10.54 2.25 -0.22
C ASP A 40 -10.89 0.78 -0.40
N THR A 41 -10.14 0.08 -1.27
CA THR A 41 -10.25 -1.37 -1.47
C THR A 41 -9.92 -2.14 -0.19
N LEU A 42 -8.78 -1.84 0.43
CA LEU A 42 -8.35 -2.48 1.68
C LEU A 42 -9.36 -2.20 2.78
N LYS A 43 -9.86 -0.97 2.93
CA LYS A 43 -10.83 -0.60 3.95
C LYS A 43 -12.15 -1.38 3.81
N ALA A 44 -12.63 -1.57 2.58
CA ALA A 44 -13.85 -2.33 2.32
C ALA A 44 -13.70 -3.82 2.70
N GLY A 45 -12.55 -4.42 2.42
CA GLY A 45 -12.29 -5.85 2.61
C GLY A 45 -11.46 -6.25 3.84
N TRP A 46 -10.97 -5.29 4.63
CA TRP A 46 -9.92 -5.53 5.62
C TRP A 46 -10.25 -6.61 6.64
N ALA A 47 -11.51 -6.66 7.08
CA ALA A 47 -11.98 -7.62 8.06
C ALA A 47 -12.02 -9.06 7.52
N GLN A 48 -12.19 -9.22 6.20
CA GLN A 48 -12.32 -10.50 5.51
C GLN A 48 -10.95 -11.11 5.15
N LYS A 49 -9.90 -10.28 5.07
CA LYS A 49 -8.53 -10.75 4.84
C LYS A 49 -8.04 -11.59 6.02
N ASP A 50 -7.30 -12.65 5.70
CA ASP A 50 -6.71 -13.56 6.68
C ASP A 50 -5.87 -12.81 7.73
N SER A 51 -5.94 -13.23 8.99
CA SER A 51 -5.27 -12.53 10.09
C SER A 51 -3.75 -12.63 9.98
N ASP A 52 -3.22 -13.81 9.65
CA ASP A 52 -1.79 -14.04 9.55
C ASP A 52 -1.20 -13.32 8.34
N ALA A 53 -1.90 -13.36 7.20
CA ALA A 53 -1.55 -12.58 6.01
C ALA A 53 -1.48 -11.07 6.33
N ARG A 54 -2.49 -10.52 7.04
CA ARG A 54 -2.48 -9.11 7.47
C ARG A 54 -1.25 -8.79 8.31
N VAL A 55 -0.93 -9.61 9.31
CA VAL A 55 0.25 -9.38 10.18
C VAL A 55 1.55 -9.43 9.38
N ALA A 56 1.72 -10.43 8.51
CA ALA A 56 2.90 -10.59 7.68
C ALA A 56 3.08 -9.40 6.73
N CYS A 57 2.03 -9.03 6.00
CA CYS A 57 2.09 -7.96 5.03
C CYS A 57 2.24 -6.57 5.65
N ILE A 58 1.67 -6.33 6.85
CA ILE A 58 1.93 -5.09 7.60
C ILE A 58 3.42 -5.00 7.95
N ARG A 59 4.02 -6.09 8.47
CA ARG A 59 5.44 -6.10 8.84
C ARG A 59 6.34 -5.87 7.63
N GLN A 60 6.05 -6.54 6.52
CA GLN A 60 6.78 -6.38 5.27
C GLN A 60 6.67 -4.94 4.72
N THR A 61 5.46 -4.39 4.70
CA THR A 61 5.22 -3.03 4.21
C THR A 61 5.91 -2.00 5.11
N ALA A 62 5.82 -2.16 6.43
CA ALA A 62 6.45 -1.25 7.39
C ALA A 62 7.98 -1.28 7.34
N ALA A 63 8.57 -2.41 6.95
CA ALA A 63 10.02 -2.55 6.77
C ALA A 63 10.51 -1.95 5.43
N ALA A 64 9.61 -1.69 4.48
CA ALA A 64 9.98 -1.05 3.23
C ALA A 64 10.42 0.40 3.47
N ALA A 65 11.35 0.89 2.66
CA ALA A 65 11.79 2.29 2.70
C ALA A 65 10.66 3.31 2.41
N ASN A 66 9.52 2.81 1.93
CA ASN A 66 8.43 3.54 1.31
C ASN A 66 7.09 2.81 1.59
N PRO A 67 6.61 2.80 2.84
CA PRO A 67 5.37 2.10 3.19
C PRO A 67 4.15 2.82 2.58
N GLY A 68 3.34 2.09 1.82
CA GLY A 68 2.14 2.57 1.12
C GLY A 68 1.01 1.54 1.12
N TYR A 69 -0.22 1.99 0.85
CA TYR A 69 -1.38 1.11 0.78
C TYR A 69 -1.35 0.22 -0.45
N ASP A 70 -0.80 0.71 -1.56
CA ASP A 70 -0.56 -0.05 -2.78
C ASP A 70 0.37 -1.25 -2.52
N THR A 71 1.45 -1.03 -1.78
CA THR A 71 2.40 -2.09 -1.40
C THR A 71 1.76 -3.12 -0.47
N LEU A 72 0.94 -2.66 0.49
CA LEU A 72 0.20 -3.55 1.38
C LEU A 72 -0.82 -4.41 0.61
N ALA A 73 -1.54 -3.80 -0.34
CA ALA A 73 -2.49 -4.50 -1.19
C ALA A 73 -1.80 -5.58 -2.02
N GLN A 74 -0.71 -5.23 -2.72
CA GLN A 74 0.08 -6.18 -3.51
C GLN A 74 0.59 -7.37 -2.68
N CYS A 75 1.05 -7.13 -1.45
CA CYS A 75 1.46 -8.23 -0.57
C CYS A 75 0.30 -9.18 -0.26
N LEU A 76 -0.88 -8.63 0.07
CA LEU A 76 -2.05 -9.44 0.40
C LEU A 76 -2.54 -10.23 -0.81
N ASP A 77 -2.54 -9.64 -2.00
CA ASP A 77 -2.92 -10.30 -3.23
C ASP A 77 -1.96 -11.45 -3.56
N ALA A 78 -0.64 -11.25 -3.41
CA ALA A 78 0.36 -12.31 -3.61
C ALA A 78 0.20 -13.48 -2.62
N VAL A 79 -0.13 -13.20 -1.36
CA VAL A 79 -0.41 -14.24 -0.35
C VAL A 79 -1.69 -15.00 -0.70
N GLU A 80 -2.72 -14.31 -1.17
CA GLU A 80 -3.98 -14.95 -1.58
C GLU A 80 -3.82 -15.81 -2.84
N GLU A 81 -3.05 -15.34 -3.82
CA GLU A 81 -2.70 -16.10 -5.02
C GLU A 81 -1.94 -17.39 -4.65
N THR A 82 -0.90 -17.27 -3.82
CA THR A 82 -0.12 -18.43 -3.34
C THR A 82 -1.02 -19.45 -2.62
N LYS A 83 -2.00 -18.99 -1.83
CA LYS A 83 -2.96 -19.89 -1.15
C LYS A 83 -3.93 -20.57 -2.11
N ARG A 84 -4.27 -19.95 -3.24
CA ARG A 84 -5.15 -20.54 -4.27
C ARG A 84 -4.46 -21.62 -5.08
N GLU A 85 -3.15 -21.49 -5.27
CA GLU A 85 -2.34 -22.45 -6.03
C GLU A 85 -1.80 -23.61 -5.18
N ALA A 86 -1.89 -23.51 -3.85
CA ALA A 86 -1.54 -24.61 -2.95
C ALA A 86 -2.56 -25.77 -3.05
N PRO A 87 -2.13 -27.01 -3.34
CA PRO A 87 -3.00 -28.19 -3.51
C PRO A 87 -3.65 -28.69 -2.22
#